data_AF-K2G3Z7-F1
#
_entry.id   AF-K2G3Z7-F1
#
_cell.length_a   1.000
_cell.length_b   1.000
_cell.length_c   1.000
_cell.angle_alpha   90.00
_cell.angle_beta   90.00
_cell.angle_gamma   90.00
#
_symmetry.space_group_name_H-M   'P 1'
#
loop_
_entity.id
_entity.type
_entity.pdbx_description
1 polymer ?
#
loop_
_entity_poly.entity_id
_entity_poly.type
_entity_poly.pdbx_seq_one_letter_code
_entity_poly.pdbx_strand_id
1 'polypeptide(L)'
;KGKTRLLAPVMFNVIFPLARITKGYGPTQAIGMGENLPKDVAREWALFCSKPGYVMNAIGKLISPKADFHAQVTCPITSIWSSDDEIATEANVKDLLRLYPNAKTQIIELRPKSYAYKNIGHMLMFKKSHQNLWPVIEQQLAV
;
A
#
# COMPACT_ATOMS: atom_id res chain seq x y z
N LYS A 1 -7.35 -14.49 -2.24
CA LYS A 1 -6.41 -15.57 -2.64
C LYS A 1 -5.07 -14.88 -2.84
N GLY A 2 -3.95 -15.47 -2.42
CA GLY A 2 -2.66 -14.85 -2.67
C GLY A 2 -1.57 -15.20 -1.68
N LYS A 3 -0.33 -15.27 -2.18
CA LYS A 3 0.85 -15.59 -1.36
C LYS A 3 1.08 -14.50 -0.32
N THR A 4 0.81 -13.24 -0.66
CA THR A 4 1.06 -12.09 0.21
C THR A 4 0.16 -12.07 1.44
N ARG A 5 -1.11 -12.46 1.30
CA ARG A 5 -2.05 -12.56 2.43
C ARG A 5 -1.59 -13.54 3.52
N LEU A 6 -0.87 -14.60 3.13
CA LEU A 6 -0.34 -15.58 4.09
C LEU A 6 1.03 -15.18 4.64
N LEU A 7 1.88 -14.58 3.81
CA LEU A 7 3.23 -14.17 4.18
C LEU A 7 3.25 -12.94 5.10
N ALA A 8 2.33 -11.98 4.92
CA ALA A 8 2.33 -10.72 5.66
C ALA A 8 2.17 -10.91 7.19
N PRO A 9 1.24 -11.73 7.72
CA PRO A 9 1.14 -11.96 9.16
C PRO A 9 2.38 -12.62 9.77
N VAL A 10 3.00 -13.55 9.05
CA VAL A 10 4.26 -14.21 9.49
C VAL A 10 5.39 -13.19 9.52
N MET A 11 5.49 -12.36 8.49
CA MET A 11 6.49 -11.31 8.42
C MET A 11 6.34 -10.31 9.57
N PHE A 12 5.14 -9.76 9.77
CA PHE A 12 4.88 -8.71 10.76
C PHE A 12 4.96 -9.21 12.20
N ASN A 13 4.45 -10.41 12.50
CA ASN A 13 4.34 -10.91 13.87
C ASN A 13 5.51 -11.80 14.30
N VAL A 14 6.31 -12.33 13.36
CA VAL A 14 7.41 -13.27 13.68
C VAL A 14 8.75 -12.75 13.17
N ILE A 15 8.88 -12.48 11.88
CA ILE A 15 10.18 -12.13 11.28
C ILE A 15 10.67 -10.78 11.78
N PHE A 16 9.84 -9.74 11.79
CA PHE A 16 10.26 -8.40 12.21
C PHE A 16 10.60 -8.30 13.70
N PRO A 17 9.80 -8.84 14.64
CA PRO A 17 10.17 -8.82 16.05
C PRO A 17 11.49 -9.56 16.33
N LEU A 18 11.68 -10.75 15.74
CA LEU A 18 12.90 -11.53 15.92
C LEU A 18 14.12 -10.82 15.30
N ALA A 19 14.02 -10.37 14.06
CA ALA A 19 15.13 -9.71 13.38
C ALA A 19 15.49 -8.36 14.02
N ARG A 20 14.52 -7.65 14.60
CA ARG A 20 14.79 -6.45 15.41
C ARG A 20 15.68 -6.76 16.60
N ILE A 21 15.48 -7.89 17.28
CA ILE A 21 16.26 -8.31 18.44
C ILE A 21 17.63 -8.85 18.02
N THR A 22 17.69 -9.67 16.97
CA THR A 22 18.92 -10.40 16.60
C THR A 22 19.81 -9.69 15.59
N LYS A 23 19.23 -8.95 14.64
CA LYS A 23 19.94 -8.33 13.50
C LYS A 23 19.95 -6.81 13.54
N GLY A 24 19.05 -6.18 14.29
CA GLY A 24 18.93 -4.72 14.35
C GLY A 24 18.31 -4.07 13.10
N TYR A 25 17.73 -4.87 12.18
CA TYR A 25 17.02 -4.41 10.98
C TYR A 25 15.93 -5.42 10.55
N GLY A 26 14.97 -4.99 9.74
CA GLY A 26 13.96 -5.82 9.09
C GLY A 26 14.49 -6.41 7.78
N PRO A 27 14.63 -7.75 7.65
CA PRO A 27 15.27 -8.42 6.52
C PRO A 27 14.31 -8.61 5.34
N THR A 28 13.65 -7.53 4.91
CA THR A 28 12.67 -7.48 3.82
C THR A 28 13.23 -7.92 2.48
N GLN A 29 14.52 -7.70 2.24
CA GLN A 29 15.21 -8.13 1.02
C GLN A 29 15.26 -9.65 0.89
N ALA A 30 15.54 -10.35 1.99
CA ALA A 30 15.64 -11.81 2.02
C ALA A 30 14.29 -12.50 1.77
N ILE A 31 13.17 -11.79 1.97
CA ILE A 31 11.80 -12.29 1.80
C ILE A 31 11.09 -11.68 0.58
N GLY A 32 11.82 -10.94 -0.26
CA GLY A 32 11.29 -10.40 -1.53
C GLY A 32 10.30 -9.25 -1.36
N MET A 33 10.33 -8.52 -0.25
CA MET A 33 9.46 -7.37 0.04
C MET A 33 10.19 -6.02 -0.01
N GLY A 34 11.15 -5.88 -0.91
CA GLY A 34 11.95 -4.65 -1.09
C GLY A 34 13.24 -4.62 -0.27
N GLU A 35 13.81 -3.44 -0.09
CA GLU A 35 15.10 -3.26 0.61
C GLU A 35 14.97 -3.42 2.12
N ASN A 36 16.08 -3.83 2.78
CA ASN A 36 16.14 -3.98 4.24
C ASN A 36 15.74 -2.68 4.96
N LEU A 37 14.90 -2.82 5.99
CA LEU A 37 14.35 -1.68 6.71
C LEU A 37 15.10 -1.46 8.03
N PRO A 38 15.36 -0.22 8.46
CA PRO A 38 15.77 0.06 9.84
C PRO A 38 14.78 -0.55 10.84
N LYS A 39 15.26 -1.00 12.00
CA LYS A 39 14.46 -1.75 12.97
C LYS A 39 13.12 -1.11 13.36
N ASP A 40 13.10 0.21 13.55
CA ASP A 40 11.91 0.90 14.04
C ASP A 40 10.95 1.24 12.88
N VAL A 41 11.48 1.40 11.65
CA VAL A 41 10.69 1.50 10.42
C VAL A 41 9.94 0.20 10.14
N ALA A 42 10.60 -0.96 10.32
CA ALA A 42 9.93 -2.26 10.16
C ALA A 42 8.79 -2.44 11.18
N ARG A 43 8.97 -1.97 12.41
CA ARG A 43 7.94 -1.99 13.47
C ARG A 43 6.76 -1.08 13.12
N GLU A 44 7.01 0.13 12.66
CA GLU A 44 5.96 1.07 12.22
C GLU A 44 5.19 0.51 11.03
N TRP A 45 5.89 -0.07 10.06
CA TRP A 45 5.25 -0.70 8.91
C TRP A 45 4.31 -1.84 9.33
N ALA A 46 4.75 -2.70 10.25
CA ALA A 46 3.89 -3.73 10.83
C ALA A 46 2.66 -3.12 11.52
N LEU A 47 2.82 -2.05 12.31
CA LEU A 47 1.70 -1.39 12.98
C LEU A 47 0.67 -0.84 11.99
N PHE A 48 1.12 -0.24 10.88
CA PHE A 48 0.23 0.35 9.89
C PHE A 48 -0.53 -0.72 9.09
N CYS A 49 0.12 -1.85 8.78
CA CYS A 49 -0.44 -2.84 7.87
C CYS A 49 -1.11 -4.05 8.56
N SER A 50 -0.95 -4.24 9.87
CA SER A 50 -1.47 -5.42 10.56
C SER A 50 -2.98 -5.38 10.84
N LYS A 51 -3.63 -4.22 10.72
CA LYS A 51 -5.06 -4.03 10.97
C LYS A 51 -5.66 -3.03 9.98
N PRO A 52 -6.97 -3.09 9.68
CA PRO A 52 -7.67 -2.02 8.98
C PRO A 52 -7.46 -0.67 9.69
N GLY A 53 -7.39 0.42 8.93
CA GLY A 53 -7.16 1.79 9.39
C GLY A 53 -5.82 2.38 8.99
N TYR A 54 -4.91 1.60 8.38
CA TYR A 54 -3.58 2.05 7.96
C TYR A 54 -2.87 2.85 9.08
N VAL A 55 -2.39 4.06 8.78
CA VAL A 55 -1.72 4.97 9.71
C VAL A 55 -2.61 5.45 10.86
N MET A 56 -3.95 5.43 10.74
CA MET A 56 -4.85 5.78 11.87
C MET A 56 -4.60 4.88 13.08
N ASN A 57 -4.15 3.64 12.87
CA ASN A 57 -3.82 2.73 13.97
C ASN A 57 -2.68 3.22 14.85
N ALA A 58 -1.86 4.16 14.35
CA ALA A 58 -0.71 4.73 15.03
C ALA A 58 -0.96 6.14 15.59
N ILE A 59 -2.00 6.84 15.13
CA ILE A 59 -2.41 8.14 15.68
C ILE A 59 -2.86 7.94 17.13
N GLY A 60 -2.36 8.80 18.03
CA GLY A 60 -2.58 8.71 19.47
C GLY A 60 -1.77 7.63 20.18
N LYS A 61 -0.97 6.83 19.46
CA LYS A 61 -0.06 5.81 20.03
C LYS A 61 1.40 6.15 19.78
N LEU A 62 1.78 6.23 18.50
CA LEU A 62 3.14 6.58 18.06
C LEU A 62 3.18 7.96 17.41
N ILE A 63 2.06 8.41 16.84
CA ILE A 63 1.95 9.69 16.14
C ILE A 63 1.07 10.61 16.99
N SER A 64 1.56 11.81 17.27
CA SER A 64 0.77 12.83 17.97
C SER A 64 -0.48 13.18 17.15
N PRO A 65 -1.68 13.27 17.76
CA PRO A 65 -2.87 13.75 17.08
C PRO A 65 -2.70 15.13 16.44
N LYS A 66 -1.80 15.97 17.00
CA LYS A 66 -1.47 17.29 16.42
C LYS A 66 -0.68 17.20 15.11
N ALA A 67 -0.12 16.03 14.80
CA ALA A 67 0.58 15.73 13.56
C ALA A 67 -0.30 14.98 12.55
N ASP A 68 -1.62 14.90 12.79
CA ASP A 68 -2.56 14.40 11.80
C ASP A 68 -3.01 15.54 10.87
N PHE A 69 -2.55 15.47 9.63
CA PHE A 69 -2.84 16.46 8.58
C PHE A 69 -3.80 15.93 7.51
N HIS A 70 -4.33 14.70 7.62
CA HIS A 70 -5.08 14.10 6.51
C HIS A 70 -6.36 14.87 6.18
N ALA A 71 -7.04 15.43 7.18
CA ALA A 71 -8.22 16.27 6.97
C ALA A 71 -7.91 17.60 6.26
N GLN A 72 -6.65 18.03 6.21
CA GLN A 72 -6.23 19.24 5.49
C GLN A 72 -6.06 19.00 3.99
N VAL A 73 -6.03 17.75 3.55
CA VAL A 73 -5.98 17.39 2.13
C VAL A 73 -7.37 17.54 1.54
N THR A 74 -7.55 18.57 0.72
CA THR A 74 -8.81 18.88 0.03
C THR A 74 -8.71 18.75 -1.49
N CYS A 75 -7.51 18.53 -2.03
CA CYS A 75 -7.33 18.32 -3.46
C CYS A 75 -8.03 17.02 -3.92
N PRO A 76 -8.52 16.95 -5.17
CA PRO A 76 -9.06 15.71 -5.70
C PRO A 76 -8.01 14.58 -5.70
N ILE A 77 -8.43 13.37 -5.33
CA ILE A 77 -7.58 12.18 -5.31
C ILE A 77 -8.16 11.13 -6.26
N THR A 78 -7.36 10.70 -7.23
CA THR A 78 -7.66 9.56 -8.09
C THR A 78 -6.82 8.36 -7.68
N SER A 79 -7.46 7.29 -7.24
CA SER A 79 -6.79 6.02 -6.95
C SER A 79 -7.00 5.03 -8.10
N ILE A 80 -5.93 4.60 -8.73
CA ILE A 80 -5.94 3.58 -9.78
C ILE A 80 -5.34 2.31 -9.18
N TRP A 81 -6.06 1.20 -9.25
CA TRP A 81 -5.64 -0.09 -8.69
C TRP A 81 -6.01 -1.22 -9.64
N SER A 82 -5.42 -2.40 -9.47
CA SER A 82 -5.76 -3.56 -10.31
C SER A 82 -6.51 -4.64 -9.56
N SER A 83 -7.52 -5.22 -10.22
CA SER A 83 -8.39 -6.27 -9.67
C SER A 83 -7.67 -7.53 -9.19
N ASP A 84 -6.45 -7.77 -9.67
CA ASP A 84 -5.58 -8.90 -9.31
C ASP A 84 -4.44 -8.50 -8.36
N ASP A 85 -4.44 -7.29 -7.81
CA ASP A 85 -3.49 -6.84 -6.80
C ASP A 85 -3.79 -7.46 -5.43
N GLU A 86 -2.82 -8.20 -4.87
CA GLU A 86 -2.90 -8.83 -3.56
C GLU A 86 -2.54 -7.89 -2.39
N ILE A 87 -1.94 -6.74 -2.69
CA ILE A 87 -1.49 -5.71 -1.73
C ILE A 87 -2.51 -4.58 -1.70
N ALA A 88 -2.69 -3.85 -2.81
CA ALA A 88 -3.67 -2.78 -2.90
C ALA A 88 -5.04 -3.33 -3.33
N THR A 89 -5.60 -4.21 -2.51
CA THR A 89 -6.95 -4.75 -2.72
C THR A 89 -8.01 -3.63 -2.66
N GLU A 90 -9.19 -3.86 -3.24
CA GLU A 90 -10.31 -2.90 -3.18
C GLU A 90 -10.59 -2.40 -1.76
N ALA A 91 -10.57 -3.30 -0.77
CA ALA A 91 -10.77 -2.96 0.63
C ALA A 91 -9.68 -2.02 1.16
N ASN A 92 -8.42 -2.29 0.84
CA ASN A 92 -7.28 -1.47 1.26
C ASN A 92 -7.29 -0.10 0.57
N VAL A 93 -7.68 -0.05 -0.71
CA VAL A 93 -7.83 1.22 -1.44
C VAL A 93 -8.92 2.08 -0.82
N LYS A 94 -10.09 1.51 -0.52
CA LYS A 94 -11.18 2.22 0.15
C LYS A 94 -10.78 2.70 1.55
N ASP A 95 -10.06 1.86 2.30
CA ASP A 95 -9.62 2.18 3.65
C ASP A 95 -8.52 3.27 3.65
N LEU A 96 -7.63 3.28 2.66
CA LEU A 96 -6.67 4.37 2.45
C LEU A 96 -7.38 5.68 2.13
N LEU A 97 -8.36 5.68 1.23
CA LEU A 97 -9.09 6.89 0.84
C LEU A 97 -9.93 7.46 1.99
N ARG A 98 -10.38 6.62 2.93
CA ARG A 98 -11.07 7.06 4.16
C ARG A 98 -10.20 7.95 5.05
N LEU A 99 -8.88 7.92 4.89
CA LEU A 99 -7.98 8.83 5.61
C LEU A 99 -8.21 10.30 5.23
N TYR A 100 -8.71 10.58 4.03
CA TYR A 100 -8.81 11.92 3.46
C TYR A 100 -10.28 12.37 3.37
N PRO A 101 -10.95 12.68 4.50
CA PRO A 101 -12.39 12.89 4.53
C PRO A 101 -12.86 14.12 3.74
N ASN A 102 -11.97 15.10 3.52
CA ASN A 102 -12.29 16.35 2.84
C ASN A 102 -11.83 16.38 1.38
N ALA A 103 -11.22 15.31 0.88
CA ALA A 103 -10.82 15.19 -0.52
C ALA A 103 -11.96 14.61 -1.36
N LYS A 104 -12.16 15.13 -2.58
CA LYS A 104 -13.01 14.47 -3.57
C LYS A 104 -12.26 13.24 -4.11
N THR A 105 -12.71 12.04 -3.76
CA THR A 105 -12.01 10.80 -4.14
C THR A 105 -12.72 10.07 -5.27
N GLN A 106 -11.94 9.43 -6.15
CA GLN A 106 -12.43 8.50 -7.16
C GLN A 106 -11.52 7.28 -7.26
N ILE A 107 -12.10 6.13 -7.62
CA ILE A 107 -11.40 4.85 -7.75
C ILE A 107 -11.57 4.34 -9.19
N ILE A 108 -10.47 3.97 -9.83
CA ILE A 108 -10.45 3.34 -11.16
C ILE A 108 -9.90 1.93 -11.01
N GLU A 109 -10.72 0.94 -11.33
CA GLU A 109 -10.34 -0.48 -11.34
C GLU A 109 -9.76 -0.86 -12.71
N LEU A 110 -8.52 -1.34 -12.72
CA LEU A 110 -7.88 -1.95 -13.87
C LEU A 110 -8.10 -3.46 -13.85
N ARG A 111 -8.88 -3.97 -14.82
CA ARG A 111 -9.05 -5.41 -15.02
C ARG A 111 -8.07 -5.91 -16.09
N PRO A 112 -7.17 -6.86 -15.79
CA PRO A 112 -6.15 -7.33 -16.75
C PRO A 112 -6.73 -7.73 -18.10
N LYS A 113 -7.87 -8.42 -18.10
CA LYS A 113 -8.56 -8.86 -19.33
C LYS A 113 -9.00 -7.71 -20.24
N SER A 114 -9.36 -6.56 -19.67
CA SER A 114 -9.76 -5.37 -20.44
C SER A 114 -8.60 -4.77 -21.24
N TYR A 115 -7.36 -5.09 -20.88
CA TYR A 115 -6.13 -4.56 -21.49
C TYR A 115 -5.26 -5.66 -22.14
N ALA A 116 -5.86 -6.83 -22.43
CA ALA A 116 -5.18 -7.99 -23.00
C ALA A 116 -3.99 -8.52 -22.16
N TYR A 117 -4.02 -8.31 -20.84
CA TYR A 117 -3.02 -8.86 -19.92
C TYR A 117 -3.53 -10.08 -19.16
N LYS A 118 -2.60 -11.00 -18.88
CA LYS A 118 -2.83 -12.12 -17.97
C LYS A 118 -2.86 -11.67 -16.50
N ASN A 119 -2.01 -10.70 -16.15
CA ASN A 119 -1.88 -10.17 -14.81
C ASN A 119 -1.33 -8.74 -14.87
N ILE A 120 -1.79 -7.85 -13.98
CA ILE A 120 -1.21 -6.52 -13.73
C ILE A 120 -0.59 -6.52 -12.32
N GLY A 121 -1.33 -6.96 -11.32
CA GLY A 121 -0.91 -7.00 -9.92
C GLY A 121 -0.47 -5.62 -9.40
N HIS A 122 0.43 -5.62 -8.42
CA HIS A 122 0.83 -4.39 -7.73
C HIS A 122 1.73 -3.45 -8.55
N MET A 123 2.69 -4.02 -9.29
CA MET A 123 3.79 -3.24 -9.87
C MET A 123 3.83 -3.20 -11.39
N LEU A 124 3.16 -4.14 -12.10
CA LEU A 124 3.38 -4.25 -13.53
C LEU A 124 2.85 -3.04 -14.29
N MET A 125 1.86 -2.31 -13.75
CA MET A 125 1.32 -1.09 -14.39
C MET A 125 2.37 0.00 -14.67
N PHE A 126 3.49 0.00 -13.91
CA PHE A 126 4.59 0.95 -14.11
C PHE A 126 5.68 0.44 -15.06
N LYS A 127 5.60 -0.81 -15.53
CA LYS A 127 6.60 -1.40 -16.43
C LYS A 127 6.28 -1.10 -17.90
N LYS A 128 7.32 -0.95 -18.72
CA LYS A 128 7.20 -0.77 -20.18
C LYS A 128 6.35 -1.86 -20.87
N SER A 129 6.34 -3.09 -20.34
CA SER A 129 5.49 -4.17 -20.85
C SER A 129 3.98 -3.90 -20.69
N HIS A 130 3.59 -2.94 -19.85
CA HIS A 130 2.22 -2.53 -19.53
C HIS A 130 1.92 -1.08 -19.94
N GLN A 131 2.69 -0.53 -20.87
CA GLN A 131 2.58 0.87 -21.28
C GLN A 131 1.22 1.25 -21.89
N ASN A 132 0.43 0.28 -22.36
CA ASN A 132 -0.94 0.53 -22.83
C ASN A 132 -1.90 0.94 -21.69
N LEU A 133 -1.51 0.81 -20.42
CA LEU A 133 -2.25 1.31 -19.26
C LEU A 133 -1.97 2.80 -19.02
N TRP A 134 -0.85 3.33 -19.50
CA TRP A 134 -0.44 4.70 -19.21
C TRP A 134 -1.40 5.77 -19.74
N PRO A 135 -2.06 5.60 -20.91
CA PRO A 135 -3.11 6.54 -21.32
C PRO A 135 -4.25 6.68 -20.31
N VAL A 136 -4.58 5.62 -19.56
CA VAL A 136 -5.58 5.69 -18.48
C VAL A 136 -5.09 6.59 -17.35
N ILE A 137 -3.81 6.50 -17.00
CA ILE A 137 -3.18 7.33 -15.96
C ILE A 137 -3.09 8.78 -16.43
N GLU A 138 -2.62 9.00 -17.66
CA GLU A 138 -2.47 10.31 -18.30
C GLU A 138 -3.79 11.10 -18.30
N GLN A 139 -4.91 10.45 -18.64
CA GLN A 139 -6.24 11.07 -18.62
C GLN A 139 -6.69 11.59 -17.25
N GLN A 140 -6.06 11.11 -16.16
CA GLN A 140 -6.38 11.55 -14.80
C GLN A 140 -5.43 12.61 -14.26
N LEU A 141 -4.35 12.91 -14.99
CA LEU A 141 -3.47 14.00 -14.65
C LEU A 141 -4.17 15.30 -15.09
N ALA A 142 -4.47 16.17 -14.12
CA ALA A 142 -4.90 17.52 -14.42
C ALA A 142 -3.69 18.27 -15.03
N VAL A 143 -3.82 18.64 -16.30
CA VAL A 143 -2.95 19.64 -16.95
C VAL A 143 -3.63 20.99 -16.86
#